data_AF-A0A4Y9ISD9-F1
#
_entry.id   AF-A0A4Y9ISD9-F1
#
_cell.length_a   1.000
_cell.length_b   1.000
_cell.length_c   1.000
_cell.angle_alpha   90.00
_cell.angle_beta   90.00
_cell.angle_gamma   90.00
#
_symmetry.space_group_name_H-M   'P 1'
#
loop_
_entity.id
_entity.type
_entity.pdbx_description
1 polymer ?
#
loop_
_entity_poly.entity_id
_entity_poly.type
_entity_poly.pdbx_seq_one_letter_code
_entity_poly.pdbx_strand_id
1 'polypeptide(L)'
;MNFIYCDAVTHRLVDVLDERKKQFLCQHFDRYTLKARQQVKTITIDMSFPYIAFIKTYFPNAAIHIDKFHLVQALTRELNR
;
A
#
# COMPACT_ATOMS: atom_id res chain seq x y z
N MET A 1 4.41 -5.72 -13.49
CA MET A 1 3.23 -5.17 -12.78
C MET A 1 3.73 -4.05 -11.90
N ASN A 2 3.27 -2.84 -12.22
CA ASN A 2 3.77 -1.60 -11.61
C ASN A 2 3.26 -1.47 -10.16
N PHE A 3 4.00 -0.76 -9.31
CA PHE A 3 3.53 -0.36 -7.98
C PHE A 3 2.86 1.01 -8.10
N ILE A 4 1.57 1.06 -7.80
CA ILE A 4 0.74 2.25 -7.97
C ILE A 4 0.22 2.65 -6.60
N TYR A 5 0.35 3.93 -6.25
CA TYR A 5 -0.24 4.46 -5.03
C TYR A 5 -0.90 5.81 -5.29
N CYS A 6 -1.98 6.05 -4.55
CA CYS A 6 -2.81 7.23 -4.66
C CYS A 6 -3.15 7.78 -3.28
N ASP A 7 -3.57 9.03 -3.25
CA ASP A 7 -4.15 9.61 -2.06
C ASP A 7 -5.50 8.96 -1.76
N ALA A 8 -5.66 8.47 -0.53
CA ALA A 8 -6.83 7.67 -0.14
C ALA A 8 -8.15 8.45 -0.09
N VAL A 9 -8.11 9.79 -0.06
CA VAL A 9 -9.30 10.65 0.06
C VAL A 9 -9.69 11.25 -1.28
N THR A 10 -8.72 11.79 -2.00
CA THR A 10 -8.92 12.49 -3.27
C THR A 10 -8.85 11.56 -4.47
N HIS A 11 -8.40 10.31 -4.27
CA HIS A 11 -8.13 9.32 -5.32
C HIS A 11 -7.14 9.81 -6.39
N ARG A 12 -6.38 10.87 -6.09
CA ARG A 12 -5.35 11.38 -7.00
C ARG A 12 -4.17 10.42 -7.00
N LEU A 13 -3.81 9.98 -8.20
CA LEU A 13 -2.59 9.22 -8.43
C LEU A 13 -1.40 10.04 -7.92
N VAL A 14 -0.62 9.46 -7.01
CA VAL A 14 0.60 10.10 -6.50
C VAL A 14 1.77 9.70 -7.38
N ASP A 15 1.89 8.42 -7.69
CA ASP A 15 2.97 7.93 -8.56
C ASP A 15 2.69 6.51 -9.10
N VAL A 16 3.45 6.14 -10.14
CA VAL A 16 3.50 4.80 -10.74
C VAL A 16 4.95 4.39 -10.84
N LEU A 17 5.31 3.33 -10.12
CA LEU A 17 6.66 2.80 -10.09
C LEU A 17 6.74 1.53 -10.95
N ASP A 18 7.79 1.42 -11.76
CA ASP A 18 7.95 0.30 -12.68
C ASP A 18 8.29 -1.02 -11.98
N GLU A 19 8.78 -0.96 -10.74
CA GLU A 19 9.23 -2.12 -9.97
C GLU A 19 8.58 -2.15 -8.58
N ARG A 20 8.19 -3.35 -8.14
CA ARG A 20 7.51 -3.59 -6.85
C ARG A 20 8.36 -4.35 -5.83
N LYS A 21 9.62 -4.67 -6.17
CA LYS A 21 10.56 -5.33 -5.26
C LYS A 21 10.83 -4.44 -4.06
N LYS A 22 10.92 -5.05 -2.88
CA LYS A 22 11.15 -4.35 -1.61
C LYS A 22 12.32 -3.36 -1.69
N GLN A 23 13.44 -3.75 -2.29
CA GLN A 23 14.63 -2.88 -2.41
C GLN A 23 14.34 -1.60 -3.20
N PHE A 24 13.59 -1.70 -4.31
CA PHE A 24 13.23 -0.54 -5.12
C PHE A 24 12.28 0.39 -4.37
N LEU A 25 11.29 -0.18 -3.67
CA LEU A 25 10.36 0.60 -2.84
C LEU A 25 11.10 1.29 -1.68
N CYS A 26 12.03 0.60 -1.02
CA CYS A 26 12.90 1.20 -0.01
C CYS A 26 13.60 2.44 -0.55
N GLN A 27 14.34 2.31 -1.65
CA GLN A 27 15.07 3.40 -2.29
C GLN A 27 14.14 4.56 -2.69
N HIS A 28 12.96 4.25 -3.23
CA HIS A 28 11.97 5.24 -3.62
C HIS A 28 11.49 6.06 -2.41
N PHE A 29 11.13 5.38 -1.32
CA PHE A 29 10.54 6.00 -0.14
C PHE A 29 11.56 6.61 0.82
N ASP A 30 12.85 6.26 0.70
CA ASP A 30 13.95 6.92 1.41
C ASP A 30 14.11 8.41 1.01
N ARG A 31 13.58 8.81 -0.15
CA ARG A 31 13.53 10.22 -0.59
C ARG A 31 12.62 11.08 0.30
N TYR A 32 11.71 10.47 1.06
CA TYR A 32 10.84 11.17 2.00
C TYR A 32 11.43 11.12 3.41
N THR A 33 11.46 12.28 4.07
CA THR A 33 11.92 12.40 5.45
C THR A 33 11.12 11.47 6.37
N LEU A 34 11.77 10.97 7.44
CA LEU A 34 11.10 10.15 8.45
C LEU A 34 9.87 10.89 9.03
N LYS A 35 10.00 12.20 9.29
CA LYS A 35 8.90 13.04 9.79
C LYS A 35 7.69 13.00 8.87
N ALA A 36 7.90 13.10 7.55
CA ALA A 36 6.82 13.02 6.56
C ALA A 36 6.17 11.63 6.56
N ARG A 37 6.98 10.56 6.57
CA ARG A 37 6.46 9.18 6.59
C ARG A 37 5.68 8.86 7.87
N GLN A 38 6.07 9.43 9.00
CA GLN A 38 5.35 9.33 10.27
C GLN A 38 3.99 10.06 10.29
N GLN A 39 3.73 10.98 9.35
CA GLN A 39 2.42 11.64 9.23
C GLN A 39 1.38 10.77 8.50
N VAL A 40 1.79 9.68 7.85
CA VAL A 40 0.85 8.77 7.20
C VAL A 40 0.05 8.03 8.27
N LYS A 41 -1.27 8.23 8.25
CA LYS A 41 -2.20 7.69 9.26
C LYS A 41 -2.78 6.34 8.86
N THR A 42 -3.02 6.14 7.57
CA THR A 42 -3.68 4.94 7.06
C THR A 42 -3.05 4.55 5.72
N ILE A 43 -2.92 3.24 5.50
CA ILE A 43 -2.52 2.67 4.22
C ILE A 43 -3.49 1.53 3.92
N THR A 44 -4.14 1.60 2.77
CA THR A 44 -4.97 0.52 2.24
C THR A 44 -4.16 -0.27 1.22
N ILE A 45 -4.12 -1.59 1.37
CA ILE A 45 -3.43 -2.47 0.43
C ILE A 45 -4.37 -3.51 -0.15
N ASP A 46 -4.10 -3.93 -1.38
CA ASP A 46 -4.53 -5.24 -1.87
C ASP A 46 -3.95 -6.32 -0.93
N MET A 47 -4.57 -7.50 -0.85
CA MET A 47 -4.34 -8.60 0.10
C MET A 47 -2.92 -9.24 0.05
N SER A 48 -1.93 -8.51 -0.44
CA SER A 48 -0.52 -8.87 -0.56
C SER A 48 0.25 -8.68 0.76
N PHE A 49 0.39 -9.78 1.51
CA PHE A 49 1.15 -9.88 2.75
C PHE A 49 2.60 -9.34 2.71
N PRO A 50 3.39 -9.50 1.61
CA PRO A 50 4.76 -8.99 1.57
C PRO A 50 4.92 -7.50 1.89
N TYR A 51 3.90 -6.68 1.64
CA TYR A 51 3.95 -5.25 1.93
C TYR A 51 3.80 -4.91 3.41
N ILE A 52 3.22 -5.79 4.23
CA ILE A 52 2.94 -5.50 5.64
C ILE A 52 4.23 -5.18 6.40
N ALA A 53 5.28 -5.98 6.19
CA ALA A 53 6.58 -5.75 6.84
C ALA A 53 7.21 -4.43 6.37
N PHE A 54 7.17 -4.16 5.06
CA PHE A 54 7.66 -2.90 4.49
C PHE A 54 6.92 -1.68 5.06
N ILE A 55 5.59 -1.73 5.10
CA ILE A 55 4.74 -0.64 5.60
C ILE A 55 5.03 -0.36 7.07
N LYS A 56 5.11 -1.39 7.91
CA LYS A 56 5.44 -1.22 9.34
C LYS A 56 6.80 -0.55 9.57
N THR A 57 7.78 -0.83 8.71
CA THR A 57 9.10 -0.19 8.79
C THR A 57 9.09 1.24 8.28
N TYR A 58 8.47 1.51 7.12
CA TYR A 58 8.54 2.82 6.48
C TYR A 58 7.52 3.82 6.99
N PHE A 59 6.34 3.36 7.41
CA PHE A 59 5.20 4.16 7.85
C PHE A 59 4.71 3.65 9.22
N PRO A 60 5.52 3.81 10.28
CA PRO A 60 5.30 3.14 11.56
C PRO A 60 3.99 3.54 12.27
N ASN A 61 3.43 4.71 11.94
CA ASN A 61 2.20 5.22 12.53
C ASN A 61 0.95 4.90 11.69
N ALA A 62 1.11 4.24 10.54
CA ALA A 62 0.01 3.98 9.63
C ALA A 62 -0.77 2.72 10.05
N ALA A 63 -2.09 2.85 10.19
CA ALA A 63 -2.98 1.71 10.27
C ALA A 63 -3.10 1.05 8.89
N ILE A 64 -2.98 -0.28 8.85
CA ILE A 64 -3.09 -1.06 7.61
C ILE A 64 -4.55 -1.52 7.46
N HIS A 65 -5.18 -1.14 6.35
CA HIS A 65 -6.51 -1.59 5.96
C HIS A 65 -6.42 -2.51 4.73
N ILE A 66 -7.30 -3.50 4.68
CA ILE A 66 -7.46 -4.35 3.51
C ILE A 66 -8.41 -3.67 2.54
N ASP A 67 -8.06 -3.65 1.26
CA ASP A 67 -8.95 -3.16 0.21
C ASP A 67 -10.24 -4.00 0.16
N LYS A 68 -11.36 -3.33 0.40
CA LYS A 68 -12.70 -3.93 0.40
C LYS A 68 -13.07 -4.53 -0.95
N PHE A 69 -12.59 -3.98 -2.07
CA PHE A 69 -12.89 -4.52 -3.40
C PHE A 69 -12.37 -5.95 -3.53
N HIS A 70 -11.12 -6.17 -3.14
CA HIS A 70 -10.48 -7.48 -3.19
C HIS A 70 -11.12 -8.46 -2.22
N LEU A 71 -11.49 -8.00 -1.01
CA LEU A 71 -12.22 -8.83 -0.04
C LEU A 71 -13.60 -9.27 -0.57
N VAL A 72 -14.40 -8.34 -1.08
CA VAL A 72 -15.73 -8.63 -1.64
C VAL A 72 -15.58 -9.58 -2.83
N GLN A 73 -14.63 -9.32 -3.73
CA GLN A 73 -14.38 -10.18 -4.88
C GLN A 73 -13.99 -11.60 -4.47
N ALA A 74 -13.12 -11.76 -3.46
CA ALA A 74 -12.73 -13.07 -2.95
C ALA A 74 -13.93 -13.82 -2.37
N LEU A 75 -14.75 -13.15 -1.55
CA LEU A 75 -15.94 -13.74 -0.94
C LEU A 75 -16.97 -14.16 -2.01
N THR A 76 -17.29 -13.28 -2.96
CA THR A 76 -18.24 -13.57 -4.03
C THR A 76 -17.81 -14.77 -4.87
N ARG A 77 -16.50 -14.92 -5.15
CA ARG A 77 -15.97 -16.05 -5.90
C ARG A 77 -16.16 -17.38 -5.17
N GLU A 78 -15.94 -17.41 -3.86
CA GLU A 78 -16.12 -18.63 -3.06
C GLU A 78 -17.61 -18.96 -2.82
N LEU A 79 -18.48 -17.95 -2.71
CA LEU A 79 -19.93 -18.18 -2.57
C LEU A 79 -20.57 -18.69 -3.88
N ASN A 80 -20.00 -18.37 -5.04
CA ASN A 80 -20.48 -18.80 -6.35
C ASN A 80 -19.76 -20.05 -6.88
N ARG A 81 -18.98 -20.75 -6.05
CA ARG A 81 -18.49 -22.09 -6.35
C ARG A 81 -19.60 -23.12 -6.15
#